data_AF-A0ABD1BCL2-F1
#
_entry.id   AF-A0ABD1BCL2-F1
#
_cell.length_a   1.000
_cell.length_b   1.000
_cell.length_c   1.000
_cell.angle_alpha   90.00
_cell.angle_beta   90.00
_cell.angle_gamma   90.00
#
_symmetry.space_group_name_H-M   'P 1'
#
loop_
_entity.id
_entity.type
_entity.pdbx_description
1 polymer ?
#
loop_
_entity_poly.entity_id
_entity_poly.type
_entity_poly.pdbx_seq_one_letter_code
_entity_poly.pdbx_strand_id
1 'polypeptide(L)'
;MATNTSKFLCILFSLTFVVQGYGKCNIQKNVGITQELAWTGGHNVSDQSLTWQTKIKNKCPCMLGMIKLSCRGFKSSAPVDSSKMKKSGDECLINGGYPLLPLQGFTFYHTWKMQFNFTILSATILDCANCI
;
A
#
# COMPACT_ATOMS: atom_id res chain seq x y z
N MET A 1 19.69 4.61 58.97
CA MET A 1 19.17 5.19 57.71
C MET A 1 19.74 4.38 56.55
N ALA A 2 18.98 4.22 55.46
CA ALA A 2 19.32 3.55 54.19
C ALA A 2 19.10 2.01 54.11
N THR A 3 17.83 1.61 54.04
CA THR A 3 17.38 0.36 53.38
C THR A 3 16.44 0.72 52.23
N ASN A 4 16.98 1.35 51.17
CA ASN A 4 16.16 1.71 49.99
C ASN A 4 16.91 1.67 48.66
N THR A 5 18.12 1.09 48.61
CA THR A 5 18.94 1.06 47.39
C THR A 5 18.58 -0.10 46.45
N SER A 6 17.92 -1.15 46.96
CA SER A 6 17.61 -2.37 46.18
C SER A 6 16.37 -2.27 45.29
N LYS A 7 15.44 -1.34 45.55
CA LYS A 7 14.20 -1.20 44.77
C LYS A 7 14.37 -0.32 43.52
N PHE A 8 15.33 0.59 43.53
CA PHE A 8 15.59 1.50 42.41
C PHE A 8 16.24 0.80 41.21
N LEU A 9 17.08 -0.22 41.44
CA LEU A 9 17.71 -1.00 40.38
C LEU A 9 16.69 -1.79 39.53
N CYS A 10 15.62 -2.31 40.13
CA CYS A 10 14.58 -3.04 39.40
C CYS A 10 13.73 -2.13 38.49
N ILE A 11 13.52 -0.87 38.88
CA ILE A 11 12.72 0.10 38.11
C ILE A 11 13.51 0.62 36.90
N LEU A 12 14.83 0.75 37.03
CA LEU A 12 15.70 1.13 35.91
C LEU A 12 15.81 0.03 34.84
N PHE A 13 15.74 -1.25 35.25
CA PHE A 13 15.83 -2.37 34.31
C PHE A 13 14.57 -2.51 33.44
N SER A 14 13.39 -2.19 33.96
CA SER A 14 12.12 -2.28 33.21
C SER A 14 11.94 -1.18 32.15
N LEU A 15 12.57 -0.01 32.30
CA LEU A 15 12.52 1.05 31.27
C LEU A 15 13.34 0.75 30.02
N THR A 16 14.37 -0.08 30.12
CA THR A 16 15.19 -0.46 28.95
C THR A 16 14.50 -1.48 28.04
N PHE A 17 13.37 -2.07 28.48
CA PHE A 17 12.66 -3.10 27.74
C PHE A 17 11.45 -2.59 26.95
N VAL A 18 11.36 -1.28 26.70
CA VAL A 18 10.35 -0.67 25.80
C VAL A 18 11.02 -0.14 24.52
N VAL A 19 11.81 -0.98 23.84
CA VAL A 19 12.32 -0.63 22.49
C VAL A 19 12.04 -1.73 21.45
N GLN A 20 11.16 -2.68 21.76
CA GLN A 20 10.78 -3.72 20.80
C GLN A 20 9.29 -3.66 20.50
N GLY A 21 8.87 -2.71 19.65
CA GLY A 21 7.46 -2.61 19.28
C GLY A 21 7.08 -1.79 18.05
N TYR A 22 7.96 -0.96 17.48
CA TYR A 22 7.61 -0.14 16.32
C TYR A 22 8.37 -0.59 15.08
N GLY A 23 7.66 -1.08 14.06
CA GLY A 23 8.18 -1.08 12.69
C GLY A 23 8.08 -2.35 11.84
N LYS A 24 7.35 -3.41 12.21
CA LYS A 24 7.13 -4.53 11.26
C LYS A 24 6.03 -4.17 10.24
N CYS A 25 6.44 -3.60 9.10
CA CYS A 25 5.59 -3.43 7.92
C CYS A 25 5.34 -4.79 7.26
N ASN A 26 4.10 -5.30 7.34
CA ASN A 26 3.68 -6.44 6.55
C ASN A 26 3.00 -5.93 5.28
N ILE A 27 3.73 -5.95 4.16
CA ILE A 27 3.28 -5.40 2.87
C ILE A 27 1.89 -5.90 2.46
N GLN A 28 1.57 -7.19 2.68
CA GLN A 28 0.26 -7.75 2.31
C GLN A 28 -0.91 -7.21 3.15
N LYS A 29 -0.65 -6.80 4.40
CA LYS A 29 -1.67 -6.28 5.32
C LYS A 29 -1.71 -4.74 5.34
N ASN A 30 -0.56 -4.11 5.14
CA ASN A 30 -0.36 -2.69 5.32
C ASN A 30 -0.44 -1.88 4.02
N VAL A 31 -0.48 -2.52 2.84
CA VAL A 31 -0.88 -1.81 1.62
C VAL A 31 -2.38 -1.99 1.42
N GLY A 32 -3.14 -0.91 1.56
CA GLY A 32 -4.58 -0.92 1.35
C GLY A 32 -4.91 -0.67 -0.12
N ILE A 33 -5.78 -1.49 -0.70
CA ILE A 33 -6.35 -1.26 -2.02
C ILE A 33 -7.85 -1.03 -1.83
N THR A 34 -8.37 0.04 -2.42
CA THR A 34 -9.80 0.37 -2.37
C THR A 34 -10.24 0.81 -3.75
N GLN A 35 -11.44 0.41 -4.15
CA GLN A 35 -11.99 0.73 -5.45
C GLN A 35 -13.35 1.39 -5.29
N GLU A 36 -13.53 2.52 -5.95
CA GLU A 36 -14.77 3.28 -5.93
C GLU A 36 -15.25 3.46 -7.36
N LEU A 37 -16.56 3.39 -7.57
CA LEU A 37 -17.16 3.64 -8.87
C LEU A 37 -17.02 5.12 -9.18
N ALA A 38 -16.24 5.46 -10.21
CA ALA A 38 -16.01 6.85 -10.62
C ALA A 38 -17.09 7.32 -11.60
N TRP A 39 -17.45 6.48 -12.57
CA TRP A 39 -18.40 6.84 -13.62
C TRP A 39 -19.01 5.61 -14.30
N THR A 40 -20.29 5.70 -14.68
CA THR A 40 -21.08 4.62 -15.28
C THR A 40 -21.26 4.72 -16.80
N GLY A 41 -20.92 5.85 -17.41
CA GLY A 41 -20.96 6.03 -18.87
C GLY A 41 -19.67 5.54 -19.53
N GLY A 42 -19.70 4.34 -20.08
CA GLY A 42 -18.54 3.74 -20.74
C GLY A 42 -18.02 4.54 -21.94
N HIS A 43 -16.77 4.26 -22.32
CA HIS A 43 -16.18 4.75 -23.57
C HIS A 43 -16.93 4.26 -24.83
N ASN A 44 -17.72 3.17 -24.71
CA ASN A 44 -18.62 2.65 -25.73
C ASN A 44 -19.88 2.07 -25.07
N VAL A 45 -21.05 2.38 -25.63
CA VAL A 45 -22.39 1.95 -25.13
C VAL A 45 -22.56 0.42 -25.12
N SER A 46 -21.75 -0.32 -25.89
CA SER A 46 -21.88 -1.76 -26.11
C SER A 46 -21.22 -2.66 -25.05
N ASP A 47 -20.25 -2.18 -24.27
CA ASP A 47 -19.43 -3.06 -23.39
C ASP A 47 -19.90 -3.09 -21.92
N GLN A 48 -20.91 -2.28 -21.55
CA GLN A 48 -21.41 -2.10 -20.17
C GLN A 48 -20.30 -1.90 -19.13
N SER A 49 -19.16 -1.37 -19.57
CA SER A 49 -17.95 -1.26 -18.77
C SER A 49 -18.00 -0.01 -17.90
N LEU A 50 -17.63 -0.14 -16.63
CA LEU A 50 -17.66 0.93 -15.64
C LEU A 50 -16.25 1.48 -15.41
N THR A 51 -16.15 2.77 -15.12
CA THR A 51 -14.86 3.38 -14.75
C THR A 51 -14.72 3.34 -13.23
N TRP A 52 -13.65 2.71 -12.78
CA TRP A 52 -13.29 2.53 -11.37
C TRP A 52 -12.09 3.41 -11.03
N GLN A 53 -12.20 4.10 -9.91
CA GLN A 53 -11.08 4.76 -9.26
C GLN A 53 -10.46 3.78 -8.27
N THR A 54 -9.23 3.32 -8.54
CA THR A 54 -8.48 2.46 -7.63
C THR A 54 -7.49 3.29 -6.84
N LYS A 55 -7.64 3.26 -5.51
CA LYS A 55 -6.77 3.93 -4.55
C LYS A 55 -5.89 2.90 -3.84
N ILE A 56 -4.59 3.12 -3.88
CA ILE A 56 -3.57 2.33 -3.21
C ILE A 56 -3.01 3.21 -2.09
N LYS A 57 -3.12 2.76 -0.84
CA LYS A 57 -2.67 3.49 0.34
C LYS A 57 -1.55 2.74 1.02
N ASN A 58 -0.41 3.40 1.18
CA ASN A 58 0.66 2.93 2.04
C ASN A 58 0.25 3.15 3.51
N LYS A 59 -0.08 2.10 4.24
CA LYS A 59 -0.32 2.15 5.70
C LYS A 59 0.89 1.66 6.51
N CYS A 60 2.04 1.45 5.86
CA CYS A 60 3.28 1.22 6.58
C CYS A 60 3.86 2.54 7.11
N PRO A 61 4.62 2.49 8.22
CA PRO A 61 5.41 3.62 8.68
C PRO A 61 6.63 3.90 7.78
N CYS A 62 6.86 3.04 6.78
CA CYS A 62 7.98 3.12 5.86
C CYS A 62 7.54 3.55 4.47
N MET A 63 8.43 4.22 3.76
CA MET A 63 8.33 4.50 2.34
C MET A 63 8.39 3.19 1.54
N LEU A 64 7.40 2.98 0.67
CA LEU A 64 7.29 1.79 -0.17
C LEU A 64 7.49 2.15 -1.64
N GLY A 65 8.47 1.55 -2.30
CA GLY A 65 8.72 1.69 -3.74
C GLY A 65 8.48 0.38 -4.50
N MET A 66 8.56 0.44 -5.83
CA MET A 66 8.45 -0.75 -6.70
C MET A 66 7.24 -1.64 -6.35
N ILE A 67 6.09 -1.02 -6.08
CA ILE A 67 4.89 -1.74 -5.68
C ILE A 67 4.35 -2.49 -6.90
N LYS A 68 4.25 -3.82 -6.77
CA LYS A 68 3.72 -4.72 -7.79
C LYS A 68 2.43 -5.38 -7.32
N LEU A 69 1.42 -5.31 -8.17
CA LEU A 69 0.14 -6.00 -8.00
C LEU A 69 0.03 -7.18 -8.96
N SER A 70 -0.72 -8.20 -8.56
CA SER A 70 -1.23 -9.21 -9.48
C SER A 70 -2.35 -8.59 -10.28
N CYS A 71 -2.21 -8.66 -11.60
CA CYS A 71 -3.23 -8.26 -12.57
C CYS A 71 -3.44 -9.35 -13.62
N ARG A 72 -3.29 -10.62 -13.19
CA ARG A 72 -3.69 -11.80 -13.97
C ARG A 72 -5.16 -11.68 -14.38
N GLY A 73 -5.43 -11.81 -15.67
CA GLY A 73 -6.78 -11.69 -16.22
C GLY A 73 -7.35 -10.26 -16.27
N PHE A 74 -6.61 -9.25 -15.78
CA PHE A 74 -7.02 -7.85 -15.88
C PHE A 74 -6.88 -7.35 -17.33
N LYS A 75 -7.95 -6.79 -17.90
CA LYS A 75 -7.92 -6.23 -19.27
C LYS A 75 -8.78 -4.97 -19.38
N SER A 76 -8.27 -3.81 -19.02
CA SER A 76 -9.12 -2.61 -19.08
C SER A 76 -9.66 -2.34 -20.50
N SER A 77 -10.97 -2.05 -20.62
CA SER A 77 -11.60 -1.72 -21.90
C SER A 77 -11.13 -0.37 -22.45
N ALA A 78 -10.69 0.53 -21.57
CA ALA A 78 -10.06 1.80 -21.92
C ALA A 78 -8.55 1.75 -21.59
N PRO A 79 -7.71 2.49 -22.31
CA PRO A 79 -6.29 2.56 -21.99
C PRO A 79 -6.08 3.14 -20.60
N VAL A 80 -5.33 2.43 -19.76
CA VAL A 80 -4.86 2.94 -18.47
C VAL A 80 -3.58 3.72 -18.69
N ASP A 81 -3.43 4.86 -18.02
CA ASP A 81 -2.19 5.66 -18.07
C ASP A 81 -1.00 4.80 -17.62
N SER A 82 -0.07 4.56 -18.54
CA SER A 82 1.12 3.73 -18.31
C SER A 82 2.09 4.30 -17.27
N SER A 83 2.04 5.61 -17.01
CA SER A 83 2.80 6.23 -15.91
C SER A 83 2.20 5.88 -14.54
N LYS A 84 0.90 5.59 -14.51
CA LYS A 84 0.16 5.25 -13.29
C LYS A 84 0.16 3.76 -13.00
N MET A 85 -0.03 2.94 -14.03
CA MET A 85 0.01 1.49 -13.93
C MET A 85 0.55 0.90 -15.22
N LYS A 86 1.66 0.17 -15.13
CA LYS A 86 2.25 -0.55 -16.25
C LYS A 86 2.11 -2.05 -16.04
N LYS A 87 1.35 -2.70 -16.94
CA LYS A 87 1.21 -4.16 -16.96
C LYS A 87 2.39 -4.81 -17.69
N SER A 88 2.96 -5.86 -17.11
CA SER A 88 4.01 -6.71 -17.68
C SER A 88 3.66 -8.17 -17.40
N GLY A 89 3.03 -8.84 -18.36
CA GLY A 89 2.49 -10.19 -18.16
C GLY A 89 1.34 -10.18 -17.15
N ASP A 90 1.46 -10.95 -16.08
CA ASP A 90 0.49 -11.01 -14.97
C ASP A 90 0.75 -10.00 -13.85
N GLU A 91 1.84 -9.24 -13.93
CA GLU A 91 2.23 -8.24 -12.92
C GLU A 91 1.91 -6.81 -13.37
N CYS A 92 1.51 -5.96 -12.44
CA CYS A 92 1.26 -4.55 -12.68
C CYS A 92 2.12 -3.70 -11.74
N LEU A 93 3.03 -2.92 -12.32
CA LEU A 93 3.83 -1.93 -11.61
C LEU A 93 3.01 -0.66 -11.40
N ILE A 94 2.97 -0.18 -10.17
CA ILE A 94 2.17 0.97 -9.76
C ILE A 94 3.03 2.22 -9.64
N ASN A 95 2.46 3.38 -9.98
CA ASN A 95 3.07 4.70 -9.84
C ASN A 95 4.45 4.76 -10.49
N GLY A 96 4.66 4.09 -11.64
CA GLY A 96 5.95 4.01 -12.31
C GLY A 96 7.09 3.39 -11.48
N GLY A 97 6.78 2.76 -10.34
CA GLY A 97 7.77 2.30 -9.36
C GLY A 97 8.21 3.38 -8.35
N TYR A 98 7.74 4.62 -8.50
CA TYR A 98 8.03 5.71 -7.59
C TYR A 98 7.51 5.42 -6.18
N PRO A 99 8.25 5.88 -5.16
CA PRO A 99 7.92 5.56 -3.79
C PRO A 99 6.65 6.27 -3.30
N LEU A 100 5.92 5.58 -2.42
CA LEU A 100 4.82 6.12 -1.64
C LEU A 100 5.28 6.34 -0.20
N LEU A 101 5.18 7.57 0.27
CA LEU A 101 5.44 7.96 1.64
C LEU A 101 4.47 7.27 2.62
N PRO A 102 4.81 7.19 3.92
CA PRO A 102 3.90 6.71 4.94
C PRO A 102 2.56 7.45 4.87
N LEU A 103 1.45 6.71 4.97
CA LEU A 103 0.06 7.20 4.88
C LEU A 103 -0.35 7.79 3.52
N GLN A 104 0.56 7.89 2.56
CA GLN A 104 0.28 8.44 1.23
C GLN A 104 -0.62 7.49 0.43
N GLY A 105 -1.58 8.10 -0.26
CA GLY A 105 -2.43 7.44 -1.23
C GLY A 105 -1.99 7.76 -2.66
N PHE A 106 -2.10 6.77 -3.54
CA PHE A 106 -1.96 6.89 -4.98
C PHE A 106 -3.24 6.41 -5.65
N THR A 107 -3.67 7.11 -6.69
CA THR A 107 -4.93 6.80 -7.37
C THR A 107 -4.71 6.68 -8.86
N PHE A 108 -5.37 5.70 -9.47
CA PHE A 108 -5.46 5.57 -10.93
C PHE A 108 -6.87 5.10 -11.33
N TYR A 109 -7.24 5.40 -12.57
CA TYR A 109 -8.52 5.00 -13.15
C TYR A 109 -8.33 3.80 -14.07
N HIS A 110 -9.32 2.92 -14.08
CA HIS A 110 -9.42 1.87 -15.08
C HIS A 110 -10.87 1.57 -15.40
N THR A 111 -11.11 1.03 -16.58
CA THR A 111 -12.45 0.64 -17.04
C THR A 111 -12.58 -0.87 -17.05
N TRP A 112 -13.53 -1.41 -16.28
CA TRP A 112 -13.79 -2.85 -16.14
C TRP A 112 -15.26 -3.10 -15.80
N LYS A 113 -15.75 -4.33 -16.00
CA LYS A 113 -17.17 -4.67 -15.77
C LYS A 113 -17.59 -4.59 -14.30
N MET A 114 -16.67 -4.90 -13.38
CA MET A 114 -16.88 -4.92 -11.93
C MET A 114 -15.62 -4.46 -11.20
N GLN A 115 -15.62 -4.43 -9.86
CA GLN A 115 -14.39 -4.27 -9.09
C GLN A 115 -13.42 -5.42 -9.43
N PHE A 116 -12.15 -5.08 -9.62
CA PHE A 116 -11.12 -6.07 -9.94
C PHE A 116 -10.30 -6.37 -8.68
N ASN A 117 -10.20 -7.66 -8.33
CA ASN A 117 -9.46 -8.10 -7.16
C ASN A 117 -7.94 -8.03 -7.40
N PHE A 118 -7.37 -6.85 -7.22
CA PHE A 118 -5.92 -6.67 -7.19
C PHE A 118 -5.35 -7.25 -5.90
N THR A 119 -4.32 -8.08 -6.03
CA THR A 119 -3.56 -8.59 -4.88
C THR A 119 -2.14 -8.05 -4.88
N ILE A 120 -1.59 -7.79 -3.70
CA ILE A 120 -0.21 -7.32 -3.57
C ILE A 120 0.73 -8.51 -3.78
N LEU A 121 1.65 -8.40 -4.74
CA LEU A 121 2.71 -9.38 -4.96
C LEU A 121 3.95 -9.02 -4.14
N SER A 122 4.43 -7.78 -4.30
CA SER A 122 5.65 -7.31 -3.65
C SER A 122 5.69 -5.78 -3.57
N ALA A 123 6.48 -5.29 -2.62
CA ALA A 123 6.91 -3.90 -2.56
C ALA A 123 8.34 -3.86 -1.97
N THR A 124 9.10 -2.84 -2.32
CA THR A 124 10.42 -2.59 -1.71
C THR A 124 10.26 -1.59 -0.58
N ILE A 125 10.72 -1.95 0.62
CA ILE A 125 10.82 -1.01 1.73
C ILE A 125 12.10 -0.22 1.50
N LEU A 126 11.97 1.10 1.33
CA LEU A 126 13.12 1.96 1.02
C LEU A 126 13.68 2.64 2.26
N ASP A 127 12.82 3.28 3.04
CA ASP A 127 13.19 3.97 4.26
C ASP A 127 12.05 3.86 5.27
N CYS A 128 12.36 3.57 6.52
CA CYS A 128 11.39 3.58 7.60
C CYS A 128 11.57 4.87 8.36
N ALA A 129 10.58 5.77 8.28
CA ALA A 129 10.57 6.96 9.10
C ALA A 129 10.61 6.50 10.55
N ASN A 130 11.75 6.68 11.22
CA ASN A 130 11.85 6.54 12.66
C ASN A 130 10.87 7.58 13.22
N CYS A 131 9.77 7.13 13.81
CA CYS A 131 8.95 7.99 14.66
C CYS A 131 9.85 8.46 15.81
N ILE A 132 10.40 9.66 15.69
CA ILE A 132 11.03 10.42 16.77
C ILE A 132 9.92 10.99 17.64
#